data_AF-A0AA96S5P7-F1
#
_entry.id   AF-A0AA96S5P7-F1
#
_cell.length_a   1.000
_cell.length_b   1.000
_cell.length_c   1.000
_cell.angle_alpha   90.00
_cell.angle_beta   90.00
_cell.angle_gamma   90.00
#
_symmetry.space_group_name_H-M   'P 1'
#
loop_
_entity.id
_entity.type
_entity.pdbx_description
1 polymer ?
#
loop_
_entity_poly.entity_id
_entity_poly.type
_entity_poly.pdbx_seq_one_letter_code
_entity_poly.pdbx_strand_id
1 'polypeptide(L)'
;MGKENKTAEGIKTKLSYHPDWDLTVQEKYVFQYNHQKLPSLQPNQLSVSGINLYEYDDGFVVTAFLSSSLPQAISFEVIDLVLVNENNEPLARKGFEMDLFGELPPNTSRPWRFLFENDNKLVEEIPKKGWRLVFELKKKQVNGLTLDLEDSWKETLSDEQKSKLEEINKNLPPLRDGEVNFMGLEANVVEGKGLAVTLLIRNASNRSIFIENIPLAFEDASQEVVAQAGFQLDNLEVKSQTCKPWTFVFPESSITKENLDLSRWKAYVPQSAKVDVKQS
;
A
#
# COMPACT_ATOMS: atom_id res chain seq x y z
N MET A 1 24.96 18.00 -27.30
CA MET A 1 24.09 18.95 -26.56
C MET A 1 23.19 18.13 -25.66
N GLY A 2 23.69 17.78 -24.47
CA GLY A 2 22.99 16.94 -23.51
C GLY A 2 21.89 17.74 -22.83
N LYS A 3 20.67 17.22 -22.82
CA LYS A 3 19.58 17.76 -21.99
C LYS A 3 19.90 17.40 -20.54
N GLU A 4 20.31 18.38 -19.76
CA GLU A 4 20.31 18.30 -18.29
C GLU A 4 18.86 18.09 -17.82
N ASN A 5 18.61 16.93 -17.21
CA ASN A 5 17.43 16.70 -16.40
C ASN A 5 17.51 17.62 -15.18
N LYS A 6 16.73 18.71 -15.17
CA LYS A 6 16.47 19.49 -13.95
C LYS A 6 15.88 18.55 -12.89
N THR A 7 16.69 18.15 -11.93
CA THR A 7 16.25 17.43 -10.74
C THR A 7 15.35 18.38 -9.95
N ALA A 8 14.14 17.96 -9.60
CA ALA A 8 13.28 18.75 -8.74
C ALA A 8 14.00 19.04 -7.40
N GLU A 9 14.16 20.32 -7.05
CA GLU A 9 14.75 20.72 -5.77
C GLU A 9 13.89 20.21 -4.62
N GLY A 10 14.45 19.37 -3.74
CA GLY A 10 13.75 18.88 -2.56
C GLY A 10 13.44 20.00 -1.55
N ILE A 11 12.41 19.81 -0.74
CA ILE A 11 11.95 20.75 0.29
C ILE A 11 12.83 20.64 1.54
N LYS A 12 13.47 21.75 1.93
CA LYS A 12 14.14 21.88 3.22
C LYS A 12 13.11 22.21 4.31
N THR A 13 13.07 21.40 5.36
CA THR A 13 12.19 21.61 6.50
C THR A 13 12.75 22.65 7.46
N LYS A 14 11.89 23.32 8.22
CA LYS A 14 12.27 24.20 9.33
C LYS A 14 12.21 23.44 10.65
N LEU A 15 13.16 23.70 11.55
CA LEU A 15 13.12 23.13 12.89
C LEU A 15 11.95 23.72 13.68
N SER A 16 11.14 22.86 14.28
CA SER A 16 10.09 23.24 15.23
C SER A 16 10.33 22.52 16.56
N TYR A 17 9.90 23.13 17.65
CA TYR A 17 9.95 22.52 18.98
C TYR A 17 8.52 22.39 19.52
N HIS A 18 8.29 21.38 20.35
CA HIS A 18 7.02 21.26 21.05
C HIS A 18 6.89 22.43 22.05
N PRO A 19 5.71 23.08 22.16
CA PRO A 19 5.53 24.23 23.05
C PRO A 19 5.80 23.91 24.52
N ASP A 20 5.47 22.68 24.94
CA ASP A 20 5.64 22.25 26.34
C ASP A 20 7.06 21.77 26.68
N TRP A 21 7.99 21.74 25.71
CA TRP A 21 9.37 21.36 25.98
C TRP A 21 10.16 22.52 26.56
N ASP A 22 10.59 22.37 27.81
CA ASP A 22 11.61 23.25 28.41
C ASP A 22 13.01 22.78 28.00
N LEU A 23 13.52 23.35 26.90
CA LEU A 23 14.83 23.02 26.35
C LEU A 23 15.91 24.00 26.77
N THR A 24 17.02 23.45 27.25
CA THR A 24 18.24 24.21 27.50
C THR A 24 18.85 24.76 26.19
N VAL A 25 19.70 25.77 26.31
CA VAL A 25 20.45 26.32 25.17
C VAL A 25 21.31 25.25 24.49
N GLN A 26 21.89 24.34 25.27
CA GLN A 26 22.71 23.24 24.77
C GLN A 26 21.88 22.25 23.93
N GLU A 27 20.69 21.86 24.41
CA GLU A 27 19.79 20.99 23.66
C GLU A 27 19.33 21.63 22.35
N LYS A 28 18.97 22.93 22.38
CA LYS A 28 18.61 23.67 21.17
C LYS A 28 19.73 23.65 20.14
N TYR A 29 20.97 23.88 20.58
CA TYR A 29 22.15 23.82 19.70
C TYR A 29 22.34 22.43 19.09
N VAL A 30 22.23 21.36 19.90
CA VAL A 30 22.32 19.97 19.42
C VAL A 30 21.26 19.69 18.35
N PHE A 31 20.01 20.10 18.58
CA PHE A 31 18.95 19.92 17.58
C PHE A 31 19.18 20.73 16.31
N GLN A 32 19.58 21.99 16.42
CA GLN A 32 19.91 22.83 15.25
C GLN A 32 21.04 22.21 14.42
N TYR A 33 22.12 21.78 15.06
CA TYR A 33 23.27 21.17 14.39
C TYR A 33 22.90 19.88 13.66
N ASN A 34 22.07 19.01 14.27
CA ASN A 34 21.63 17.78 13.61
C ASN A 34 20.59 18.04 12.51
N HIS A 35 19.68 19.01 12.71
CA HIS A 35 18.67 19.38 11.71
C HIS A 35 19.32 19.91 10.41
N GLN A 36 20.40 20.69 10.50
CA GLN A 36 21.13 21.21 9.33
C GLN A 36 21.70 20.10 8.44
N LYS A 37 21.99 18.92 9.00
CA LYS A 37 22.53 17.76 8.27
C LYS A 37 21.45 16.94 7.58
N LEU A 38 20.16 17.18 7.87
CA LEU A 38 19.09 16.41 7.27
C LEU A 38 19.02 16.68 5.76
N PRO A 39 18.80 15.63 4.95
CA PRO A 39 18.57 15.79 3.53
C PRO A 39 17.28 16.58 3.27
N SER A 40 17.18 17.19 2.09
CA SER A 40 15.89 17.72 1.64
C SER A 40 14.91 16.57 1.40
N LEU A 41 13.64 16.80 1.71
CA LEU A 41 12.57 15.83 1.48
C LEU A 41 11.96 16.03 0.08
N GLN A 42 11.43 14.97 -0.51
CA GLN A 42 10.54 15.09 -1.67
C GLN A 42 9.22 15.77 -1.26
N PRO A 43 8.48 16.40 -2.18
CA PRO A 43 7.15 16.90 -1.87
C PRO A 43 6.23 15.81 -1.29
N ASN A 44 5.42 16.16 -0.27
CA ASN A 44 4.47 15.25 0.39
C ASN A 44 5.11 14.01 1.04
N GLN A 45 6.28 14.17 1.65
CA GLN A 45 7.03 13.10 2.29
C GLN A 45 7.08 13.29 3.82
N LEU A 46 6.93 12.17 4.52
CA LEU A 46 7.29 12.03 5.93
C LEU A 46 8.64 11.34 6.06
N SER A 47 9.41 11.74 7.07
CA SER A 47 10.70 11.13 7.38
C SER A 47 10.93 11.07 8.88
N VAL A 48 11.60 10.02 9.33
CA VAL A 48 12.12 9.89 10.69
C VAL A 48 13.65 9.78 10.62
N SER A 49 14.36 10.52 11.46
CA SER A 49 15.84 10.57 11.45
C SER A 49 16.39 10.55 12.88
N GLY A 50 17.06 9.46 13.23
CA GLY A 50 17.67 9.28 14.55
C GLY A 50 18.78 10.28 14.84
N ILE A 51 18.85 10.74 16.09
CA ILE A 51 19.87 11.66 16.61
C ILE A 51 20.79 10.91 17.58
N ASN A 52 20.19 10.32 18.61
CA ASN A 52 20.91 9.54 19.62
C ASN A 52 20.00 8.45 20.22
N LEU A 53 20.64 7.52 20.91
CA LEU A 53 20.01 6.45 21.66
C LEU A 53 20.66 6.39 23.03
N TYR A 54 19.84 6.29 24.07
CA TYR A 54 20.28 6.15 25.45
C TYR A 54 19.59 4.94 26.09
N GLU A 55 20.36 4.02 26.65
CA GLU A 55 19.82 2.87 27.39
C GLU A 55 19.73 3.17 28.88
N TYR A 56 18.71 2.62 29.52
CA TYR A 56 18.48 2.65 30.96
C TYR A 56 17.92 1.28 31.41
N ASP A 57 17.75 1.07 32.72
CA ASP A 57 17.48 -0.27 33.26
C ASP A 57 16.26 -0.98 32.61
N ASP A 58 15.17 -0.26 32.39
CA ASP A 58 13.92 -0.84 31.85
C ASP A 58 13.72 -0.64 30.34
N GLY A 59 14.74 -0.18 29.60
CA GLY A 59 14.62 0.00 28.16
C GLY A 59 15.60 0.98 27.55
N PHE A 60 15.14 1.72 26.54
CA PHE A 60 15.96 2.71 25.86
C PHE A 60 15.13 3.83 25.24
N VAL A 61 15.74 5.01 25.14
CA VAL A 61 15.15 6.19 24.51
C VAL A 61 15.87 6.47 23.21
N VAL A 62 15.11 6.60 22.13
CA VAL A 62 15.63 7.10 20.84
C VAL A 62 15.16 8.53 20.66
N THR A 63 16.09 9.48 20.59
CA THR A 63 15.75 10.84 20.17
C THR A 63 15.86 10.92 18.65
N ALA A 64 14.80 11.34 17.97
CA ALA A 64 14.77 11.43 16.52
C ALA A 64 13.96 12.63 16.04
N PHE A 65 14.23 13.10 14.83
CA PHE A 65 13.38 14.06 14.14
C PHE A 65 12.23 13.36 13.43
N LEU A 66 11.00 13.82 13.67
CA LEU A 66 9.85 13.57 12.81
C LEU A 66 9.66 14.76 11.88
N SER A 67 9.80 14.52 10.57
CA SER A 67 9.85 15.58 9.55
C SER A 67 8.74 15.41 8.53
N SER A 68 8.15 16.52 8.11
CA SER A 68 7.10 16.59 7.12
C SER A 68 7.42 17.67 6.08
N SER A 69 7.25 17.33 4.80
CA SER A 69 7.24 18.28 3.68
C SER A 69 5.84 18.51 3.12
N LEU A 70 4.79 18.18 3.90
CA LEU A 70 3.43 18.45 3.51
C LEU A 70 3.14 19.97 3.57
N PRO A 71 2.31 20.48 2.64
CA PRO A 71 1.94 21.89 2.60
C PRO A 71 0.95 22.29 3.71
N GLN A 72 0.39 21.30 4.42
CA GLN A 72 -0.54 21.48 5.53
C GLN A 72 0.02 20.86 6.81
N ALA A 73 -0.48 21.35 7.94
CA ALA A 73 -0.17 20.79 9.23
C ALA A 73 -0.77 19.39 9.36
N ILE A 74 -0.13 18.53 10.16
CA ILE A 74 -0.55 17.15 10.33
C ILE A 74 -0.56 16.77 11.80
N SER A 75 -1.51 15.92 12.17
CA SER A 75 -1.53 15.24 13.45
C SER A 75 -1.36 13.75 13.20
N PHE A 76 -0.74 13.07 14.17
CA PHE A 76 -0.59 11.63 14.16
C PHE A 76 -1.42 11.08 15.32
N GLU A 77 -2.23 10.05 15.08
CA GLU A 77 -2.86 9.31 16.17
C GLU A 77 -1.83 8.31 16.72
N VAL A 78 -1.36 7.42 15.85
CA VAL A 78 -0.32 6.42 16.16
C VAL A 78 0.76 6.44 15.09
N ILE A 79 2.01 6.25 15.49
CA ILE A 79 3.11 5.89 14.58
C ILE A 79 3.79 4.61 15.02
N ASP A 80 4.01 3.71 14.06
CA ASP A 80 4.81 2.51 14.30
C ASP A 80 6.25 2.74 13.83
N LEU A 81 7.22 2.43 14.68
CA LEU A 81 8.64 2.62 14.39
C LEU A 81 9.42 1.32 14.60
N VAL A 82 10.38 1.08 13.71
CA VAL A 82 11.37 0.00 13.82
C VAL A 82 12.76 0.61 13.96
N LEU A 83 13.50 0.17 14.97
CA LEU A 83 14.94 0.38 15.04
C LEU A 83 15.61 -0.73 14.22
N VAL A 84 16.46 -0.38 13.26
CA VAL A 84 17.16 -1.34 12.40
C VAL A 84 18.67 -1.14 12.45
N ASN A 85 19.46 -2.19 12.19
CA ASN A 85 20.92 -2.10 12.04
C ASN A 85 21.34 -1.66 10.61
N GLU A 86 22.65 -1.67 10.35
CA GLU A 86 23.25 -1.30 9.04
C GLU A 86 22.77 -2.19 7.90
N ASN A 87 22.40 -3.44 8.21
CA ASN A 87 21.87 -4.42 7.26
C ASN A 87 20.35 -4.34 7.08
N ASN A 88 19.69 -3.35 7.70
CA ASN A 88 18.23 -3.22 7.78
C ASN A 88 17.52 -4.33 8.57
N GLU A 89 18.24 -5.07 9.41
CA GLU A 89 17.64 -6.08 10.28
C GLU A 89 17.03 -5.40 11.51
N PRO A 90 15.83 -5.83 11.94
CA PRO A 90 15.09 -5.19 13.02
C PRO A 90 15.71 -5.51 14.39
N LEU A 91 16.00 -4.47 15.16
CA LEU A 91 16.56 -4.51 16.52
C LEU A 91 15.48 -4.31 17.58
N ALA A 92 14.47 -3.50 17.29
CA ALA A 92 13.32 -3.25 18.19
C ALA A 92 12.13 -2.68 17.41
N ARG A 93 10.91 -2.85 17.93
CA ARG A 93 9.67 -2.34 17.31
C ARG A 93 8.68 -1.86 18.35
N LYS A 94 8.02 -0.72 18.09
CA LYS A 94 6.97 -0.19 18.97
C LYS A 94 6.02 0.73 18.20
N GLY A 95 4.73 0.66 18.54
CA GLY A 95 3.73 1.65 18.19
C GLY A 95 3.65 2.73 19.27
N PHE A 96 3.59 4.00 18.86
CA PHE A 96 3.55 5.17 19.73
C PHE A 96 2.24 5.92 19.53
N GLU A 97 1.48 6.08 20.61
CA GLU A 97 0.41 7.07 20.68
C GLU A 97 1.02 8.48 20.61
N MET A 98 0.47 9.35 19.77
CA MET A 98 1.07 10.64 19.41
C MET A 98 0.24 11.84 19.88
N ASP A 99 -0.73 11.63 20.77
CA ASP A 99 -1.54 12.71 21.37
C ASP A 99 -0.66 13.83 21.97
N LEU A 100 0.39 13.44 22.70
CA LEU A 100 1.33 14.38 23.33
C LEU A 100 2.30 15.03 22.35
N PHE A 101 2.47 14.47 21.14
CA PHE A 101 3.31 15.10 20.11
C PHE A 101 2.62 16.30 19.47
N GLY A 102 1.29 16.29 19.45
CA GLY A 102 0.45 17.36 18.92
C GLY A 102 0.61 17.59 17.42
N GLU A 103 0.07 18.70 16.95
CA GLU A 103 0.11 19.07 15.55
C GLU A 103 1.54 19.47 15.11
N LEU A 104 1.97 18.93 13.97
CA LEU A 104 3.22 19.27 13.29
C LEU A 104 2.94 20.29 12.18
N PRO A 105 3.49 21.53 12.25
CA PRO A 105 3.25 22.54 11.24
C PRO A 105 3.80 22.15 9.85
N PRO A 106 3.30 22.78 8.77
CA PRO A 106 3.75 22.50 7.41
C PRO A 106 5.26 22.68 7.23
N ASN A 107 5.89 21.79 6.46
CA ASN A 107 7.31 21.88 6.12
C ASN A 107 8.24 22.00 7.34
N THR A 108 7.93 21.28 8.42
CA THR A 108 8.75 21.29 9.65
C THR A 108 9.35 19.94 10.00
N SER A 109 10.34 20.00 10.88
CA SER A 109 10.98 18.86 11.53
C SER A 109 10.96 19.10 13.02
N ARG A 110 10.42 18.17 13.80
CA ARG A 110 10.33 18.26 15.26
C ARG A 110 11.13 17.14 15.91
N PRO A 111 12.07 17.44 16.83
CA PRO A 111 12.70 16.40 17.63
C PRO A 111 11.68 15.80 18.61
N TRP A 112 11.73 14.50 18.81
CA TRP A 112 10.92 13.78 19.77
C TRP A 112 11.72 12.66 20.45
N ARG A 113 11.31 12.28 21.66
CA ARG A 113 11.91 11.21 22.45
C ARG A 113 10.97 10.00 22.42
N PHE A 114 11.40 8.93 21.77
CA PHE A 114 10.65 7.68 21.65
C PHE A 114 11.14 6.69 22.71
N LEU A 115 10.26 6.34 23.66
CA LEU A 115 10.55 5.44 24.77
C LEU A 115 10.21 3.99 24.41
N PHE A 116 11.23 3.13 24.32
CA PHE A 116 11.09 1.70 24.12
C PHE A 116 11.35 0.97 25.45
N GLU A 117 10.49 0.01 25.78
CA GLU A 117 10.70 -0.92 26.90
C GLU A 117 11.57 -2.10 26.44
N ASN A 118 12.15 -2.84 27.40
CA ASN A 118 12.93 -4.03 27.09
C ASN A 118 12.13 -5.08 26.28
N ASP A 119 10.83 -5.24 26.53
CA ASP A 119 9.94 -6.14 25.77
C ASP A 119 9.79 -5.75 24.29
N ASN A 120 10.21 -4.54 23.91
CA ASN A 120 10.19 -4.09 22.52
C ASN A 120 11.46 -4.47 21.75
N LYS A 121 12.51 -4.94 22.45
CA LYS A 121 13.76 -5.41 21.83
C LYS A 121 13.54 -6.75 21.12
N LEU A 122 14.16 -6.91 19.96
CA LEU A 122 14.18 -8.15 19.16
C LEU A 122 15.54 -8.84 19.22
N VAL A 123 16.49 -8.23 19.92
CA VAL A 123 17.87 -8.68 20.14
C VAL A 123 18.22 -8.47 21.61
N GLU A 124 19.20 -9.22 22.11
CA GLU A 124 19.66 -9.08 23.50
C GLU A 124 20.31 -7.71 23.76
N GLU A 125 21.15 -7.24 22.83
CA GLU A 125 21.87 -5.98 22.94
C GLU A 125 21.71 -5.12 21.68
N ILE A 126 21.52 -3.81 21.88
CA ILE A 126 21.43 -2.84 20.79
C ILE A 126 22.84 -2.29 20.50
N PRO A 127 23.30 -2.29 19.23
CA PRO A 127 24.59 -1.72 18.90
C PRO A 127 24.60 -0.20 19.14
N LYS A 128 25.69 0.32 19.72
CA LYS A 128 25.85 1.76 20.01
C LYS A 128 25.89 2.66 18.77
N LYS A 129 26.20 2.09 17.60
CA LYS A 129 26.33 2.77 16.30
C LYS A 129 25.77 1.88 15.20
N GLY A 130 25.59 2.45 14.00
CA GLY A 130 25.11 1.68 12.85
C GLY A 130 23.61 1.34 12.92
N TRP A 131 22.85 2.07 13.73
CA TRP A 131 21.40 1.91 13.80
C TRP A 131 20.69 3.05 13.08
N ARG A 132 19.46 2.79 12.68
CA ARG A 132 18.56 3.76 12.05
C ARG A 132 17.15 3.56 12.61
N LEU A 133 16.41 4.65 12.79
CA LEU A 133 14.98 4.58 13.06
C LEU A 133 14.23 4.73 11.75
N VAL A 134 13.24 3.87 11.49
CA VAL A 134 12.39 3.91 10.30
C VAL A 134 10.93 3.75 10.68
N PHE A 135 10.02 4.28 9.85
CA PHE A 135 8.61 3.95 9.97
C PHE A 135 8.40 2.46 9.70
N GLU A 136 7.65 1.81 10.57
CA GLU A 136 7.07 0.52 10.25
C GLU A 136 5.87 0.76 9.34
N LEU A 137 6.10 0.64 8.04
CA LEU A 137 4.99 0.45 7.11
C LEU A 137 4.42 -0.94 7.38
N LYS A 138 3.46 -1.03 8.32
CA LYS A 138 2.58 -2.19 8.42
C LYS A 138 1.96 -2.33 7.04
N LYS A 139 2.44 -3.30 6.25
CA LYS A 139 1.67 -3.79 5.10
C LYS A 139 0.42 -4.36 5.72
N LYS A 140 -0.63 -3.56 5.92
CA LYS A 140 -1.93 -4.03 6.37
C LYS A 140 -2.38 -4.97 5.28
N GLN A 141 -2.13 -6.25 5.50
CA GLN A 141 -2.55 -7.30 4.62
C GLN A 141 -4.03 -7.47 4.87
N VAL A 142 -4.82 -7.13 3.87
CA VAL A 142 -6.26 -7.37 3.90
C VAL A 142 -6.46 -8.86 3.62
N ASN A 143 -6.84 -9.58 4.67
CA ASN A 143 -7.23 -10.98 4.63
C ASN A 143 -8.77 -11.06 4.65
N GLY A 144 -9.35 -11.96 3.86
CA GLY A 144 -10.78 -12.25 3.92
C GLY A 144 -11.69 -11.09 3.53
N LEU A 145 -11.63 -10.67 2.26
CA LEU A 145 -12.61 -9.74 1.69
C LEU A 145 -14.02 -10.36 1.75
N THR A 146 -15.06 -9.55 1.92
CA THR A 146 -16.43 -10.08 1.87
C THR A 146 -16.84 -10.34 0.42
N LEU A 147 -17.42 -11.50 0.12
CA LEU A 147 -17.95 -11.81 -1.20
C LEU A 147 -19.23 -10.98 -1.45
N ASP A 148 -19.19 -10.10 -2.44
CA ASP A 148 -20.33 -9.27 -2.89
C ASP A 148 -20.79 -9.79 -4.25
N LEU A 149 -21.89 -10.56 -4.24
CA LEU A 149 -22.52 -11.07 -5.46
C LEU A 149 -23.50 -10.04 -6.00
N GLU A 150 -23.49 -9.84 -7.32
CA GLU A 150 -24.55 -9.12 -8.01
C GLU A 150 -25.86 -9.92 -7.94
N ASP A 151 -27.01 -9.24 -8.02
CA ASP A 151 -28.33 -9.87 -7.88
C ASP A 151 -28.57 -10.94 -8.96
N SER A 152 -28.13 -10.69 -10.20
CA SER A 152 -28.14 -11.65 -11.30
C SER A 152 -27.43 -12.97 -10.94
N TRP A 153 -26.32 -12.89 -10.20
CA TRP A 153 -25.56 -14.05 -9.71
C TRP A 153 -26.25 -14.74 -8.53
N LYS A 154 -26.87 -13.98 -7.62
CA LYS A 154 -27.58 -14.55 -6.47
C LYS A 154 -28.74 -15.45 -6.91
N GLU A 155 -29.41 -15.07 -7.99
CA GLU A 155 -30.54 -15.80 -8.58
C GLU A 155 -30.11 -17.00 -9.42
N THR A 156 -28.93 -16.94 -10.06
CA THR A 156 -28.48 -17.97 -11.01
C THR A 156 -27.61 -19.05 -10.35
N LEU A 157 -26.83 -18.70 -9.32
CA LEU A 157 -25.92 -19.64 -8.67
C LEU A 157 -26.65 -20.56 -7.67
N SER A 158 -26.32 -21.85 -7.73
CA SER A 158 -26.70 -22.82 -6.68
C SER A 158 -25.96 -22.55 -5.37
N ASP A 159 -26.47 -23.08 -4.27
CA ASP A 159 -25.84 -22.93 -2.95
C ASP A 159 -24.45 -23.57 -2.90
N GLU A 160 -24.23 -24.66 -3.65
CA GLU A 160 -22.91 -25.28 -3.78
C GLU A 160 -21.92 -24.37 -4.51
N GLN A 161 -22.37 -23.68 -5.56
CA GLN A 161 -21.52 -22.73 -6.30
C GLN A 161 -21.15 -21.52 -5.45
N LYS A 162 -22.10 -21.00 -4.67
CA LYS A 162 -21.84 -19.91 -3.70
C LYS A 162 -20.83 -20.34 -2.63
N SER A 163 -21.03 -21.52 -2.04
CA SER A 163 -20.11 -22.08 -1.03
C SER A 163 -18.70 -22.26 -1.58
N LYS A 164 -18.56 -22.71 -2.84
CA LYS A 164 -17.26 -22.85 -3.49
C LYS A 164 -16.55 -21.50 -3.70
N LEU A 165 -17.29 -20.45 -4.05
CA LEU A 165 -16.73 -19.10 -4.18
C LEU A 165 -16.25 -18.54 -2.82
N GLU A 166 -17.00 -18.80 -1.76
CA GLU A 166 -16.59 -18.42 -0.40
C GLU A 166 -15.32 -19.16 0.04
N GLU A 167 -15.23 -20.46 -0.24
CA GLU A 167 -14.04 -21.26 0.05
C GLU A 167 -12.82 -20.79 -0.74
N ILE A 168 -12.98 -20.49 -2.03
CA ILE A 168 -11.91 -19.90 -2.85
C ILE A 168 -11.45 -18.61 -2.20
N ASN A 169 -12.37 -17.68 -1.92
CA ASN A 169 -12.07 -16.36 -1.36
C ASN A 169 -11.33 -16.44 0.00
N LYS A 170 -11.70 -17.40 0.85
CA LYS A 170 -11.03 -17.63 2.14
C LYS A 170 -9.57 -18.06 2.01
N ASN A 171 -9.23 -18.76 0.94
CA ASN A 171 -7.90 -19.31 0.70
C ASN A 171 -7.03 -18.44 -0.24
N LEU A 172 -7.51 -17.26 -0.64
CA LEU A 172 -6.75 -16.38 -1.52
C LEU A 172 -5.59 -15.68 -0.82
N PRO A 173 -4.51 -15.36 -1.55
CA PRO A 173 -3.42 -14.56 -1.01
C PRO A 173 -3.90 -13.20 -0.50
N PRO A 174 -3.33 -12.67 0.61
CA PRO A 174 -3.64 -11.33 1.10
C PRO A 174 -3.39 -10.26 0.03
N LEU A 175 -4.16 -9.18 0.10
CA LEU A 175 -3.90 -7.96 -0.67
C LEU A 175 -3.25 -6.90 0.21
N ARG A 176 -2.53 -5.96 -0.41
CA ARG A 176 -2.08 -4.74 0.28
C ARG A 176 -3.28 -3.82 0.48
N ASP A 177 -3.29 -3.08 1.58
CA ASP A 177 -4.25 -2.01 1.78
C ASP A 177 -4.28 -1.05 0.57
N GLY A 178 -5.49 -0.74 0.08
CA GLY A 178 -5.68 0.08 -1.12
C GLY A 178 -5.50 -0.65 -2.46
N GLU A 179 -5.12 -1.92 -2.48
CA GLU A 179 -4.91 -2.69 -3.71
C GLU A 179 -6.25 -3.10 -4.36
N VAL A 180 -6.31 -2.95 -5.68
CA VAL A 180 -7.35 -3.57 -6.52
C VAL A 180 -6.69 -4.68 -7.32
N ASN A 181 -7.22 -5.90 -7.19
CA ASN A 181 -6.67 -7.08 -7.83
C ASN A 181 -7.73 -7.76 -8.70
N PHE A 182 -7.31 -8.25 -9.88
CA PHE A 182 -8.14 -9.04 -10.79
C PHE A 182 -7.55 -10.44 -10.85
N MET A 183 -8.37 -11.45 -10.52
CA MET A 183 -7.95 -12.83 -10.47
C MET A 183 -8.86 -13.70 -11.33
N GLY A 184 -8.28 -14.57 -12.16
CA GLY A 184 -9.04 -15.54 -12.94
C GLY A 184 -9.71 -16.60 -12.05
N LEU A 185 -11.01 -16.82 -12.25
CA LEU A 185 -11.76 -17.93 -11.64
C LEU A 185 -12.04 -19.04 -12.65
N GLU A 186 -12.55 -18.67 -13.82
CA GLU A 186 -13.00 -19.62 -14.84
C GLU A 186 -12.88 -19.02 -16.24
N ALA A 187 -12.61 -19.85 -17.24
CA ALA A 187 -12.64 -19.47 -18.65
C ALA A 187 -13.26 -20.60 -19.47
N ASN A 188 -14.22 -20.28 -20.33
CA ASN A 188 -14.93 -21.24 -21.18
C ASN A 188 -15.19 -20.64 -22.57
N VAL A 189 -14.99 -21.43 -23.62
CA VAL A 189 -15.42 -21.06 -24.97
C VAL A 189 -16.93 -21.33 -25.08
N VAL A 190 -17.67 -20.34 -25.53
CA VAL A 190 -19.11 -20.40 -25.76
C VAL A 190 -19.36 -20.30 -27.26
N GLU A 191 -19.84 -21.39 -27.85
CA GLU A 191 -20.10 -21.51 -29.29
C GLU A 191 -21.00 -20.36 -29.79
N GLY A 192 -20.53 -19.65 -30.82
CA GLY A 192 -21.24 -18.51 -31.42
C GLY A 192 -21.21 -17.21 -30.60
N LYS A 193 -20.53 -17.18 -29.45
CA LYS A 193 -20.41 -15.99 -28.59
C LYS A 193 -18.97 -15.56 -28.31
N GLY A 194 -18.02 -16.50 -28.27
CA GLY A 194 -16.61 -16.24 -28.01
C GLY A 194 -16.12 -16.84 -26.69
N LEU A 195 -15.24 -16.14 -25.98
CA LEU A 195 -14.59 -16.65 -24.76
C LEU A 195 -15.13 -15.94 -23.52
N ALA A 196 -15.88 -16.67 -22.68
CA ALA A 196 -16.38 -16.18 -21.41
C ALA A 196 -15.32 -16.39 -20.32
N VAL A 197 -14.88 -15.31 -19.67
CA VAL A 197 -13.85 -15.31 -18.63
C VAL A 197 -14.41 -14.66 -17.37
N THR A 198 -14.49 -15.43 -16.30
CA THR A 198 -14.91 -14.94 -14.98
C THR A 198 -13.69 -14.51 -14.18
N LEU A 199 -13.67 -13.24 -13.78
CA LEU A 199 -12.67 -12.67 -12.89
C LEU A 199 -13.26 -12.34 -11.53
N LEU A 200 -12.52 -12.62 -10.47
CA LEU A 200 -12.77 -12.08 -9.14
C LEU A 200 -12.07 -10.73 -9.02
N ILE A 201 -12.85 -9.66 -8.94
CA ILE A 201 -12.37 -8.30 -8.72
C ILE A 201 -12.33 -8.06 -7.21
N ARG A 202 -11.15 -7.82 -6.66
CA ARG A 202 -10.90 -7.74 -5.21
C ARG A 202 -10.51 -6.31 -4.86
N ASN A 203 -11.27 -5.65 -3.99
CA ASN A 203 -11.05 -4.27 -3.57
C ASN A 203 -10.63 -4.21 -2.09
N ALA A 204 -9.32 -4.10 -1.84
CA ALA A 204 -8.75 -3.94 -0.51
C ALA A 204 -8.66 -2.48 -0.05
N SER A 205 -9.29 -1.54 -0.77
CA SER A 205 -9.33 -0.14 -0.37
C SER A 205 -10.48 0.15 0.62
N ASN A 206 -10.38 1.28 1.31
CA ASN A 206 -11.41 1.80 2.21
C ASN A 206 -12.54 2.57 1.48
N ARG A 207 -12.60 2.48 0.15
CA ARG A 207 -13.59 3.17 -0.70
C ARG A 207 -14.17 2.20 -1.72
N SER A 208 -15.40 2.46 -2.17
CA SER A 208 -15.94 1.79 -3.36
C SER A 208 -15.14 2.22 -4.59
N ILE A 209 -14.92 1.28 -5.51
CA ILE A 209 -14.43 1.58 -6.85
C ILE A 209 -15.57 1.40 -7.86
N PHE A 210 -15.58 2.24 -8.87
CA PHE A 210 -16.52 2.16 -9.97
C PHE A 210 -15.75 1.98 -11.28
N ILE A 211 -16.07 0.91 -12.00
CA ILE A 211 -15.43 0.56 -13.26
C ILE A 211 -16.42 0.84 -14.38
N GLU A 212 -16.14 1.88 -15.19
CA GLU A 212 -16.93 2.22 -16.37
C GLU A 212 -16.37 1.52 -17.62
N ASN A 213 -15.05 1.49 -17.76
CA ASN A 213 -14.37 0.87 -18.88
C ASN A 213 -13.18 0.06 -18.38
N ILE A 214 -13.04 -1.18 -18.87
CA ILE A 214 -11.90 -2.03 -18.58
C ILE A 214 -11.38 -2.73 -19.84
N PRO A 215 -10.12 -2.47 -20.23
CA PRO A 215 -9.45 -3.26 -21.25
C PRO A 215 -8.85 -4.51 -20.63
N LEU A 216 -9.12 -5.67 -21.25
CA LEU A 216 -8.55 -6.94 -20.82
C LEU A 216 -7.81 -7.60 -21.99
N ALA A 217 -6.66 -8.21 -21.66
CA ALA A 217 -5.97 -9.16 -22.51
C ALA A 217 -6.08 -10.55 -21.90
N PHE A 218 -6.11 -11.57 -22.75
CA PHE A 218 -6.17 -12.97 -22.38
C PHE A 218 -4.97 -13.72 -22.97
N GLU A 219 -4.25 -14.44 -22.12
CA GLU A 219 -3.19 -15.37 -22.52
C GLU A 219 -3.59 -16.79 -22.16
N ASP A 220 -3.37 -17.72 -23.08
CA ASP A 220 -3.57 -19.16 -22.86
C ASP A 220 -2.28 -19.85 -22.39
N ALA A 221 -2.23 -21.19 -22.43
CA ALA A 221 -1.08 -21.94 -21.93
C ALA A 221 0.21 -21.68 -22.72
N SER A 222 0.14 -21.17 -23.96
CA SER A 222 1.33 -20.77 -24.72
C SER A 222 1.95 -19.47 -24.23
N GLN A 223 1.28 -18.74 -23.31
CA GLN A 223 1.67 -17.40 -22.82
C GLN A 223 1.62 -16.32 -23.90
N GLU A 224 0.98 -16.60 -25.03
CA GLU A 224 0.71 -15.63 -26.07
C GLU A 224 -0.62 -14.93 -25.80
N VAL A 225 -0.70 -13.65 -26.13
CA VAL A 225 -1.98 -12.91 -26.06
C VAL A 225 -2.84 -13.38 -27.23
N VAL A 226 -3.88 -14.15 -26.90
CA VAL A 226 -4.78 -14.80 -27.86
C VAL A 226 -6.14 -14.11 -27.95
N ALA A 227 -6.45 -13.19 -27.03
CA ALA A 227 -7.58 -12.28 -27.17
C ALA A 227 -7.33 -10.94 -26.47
N GLN A 228 -7.89 -9.86 -27.00
CA GLN A 228 -7.87 -8.55 -26.35
C GLN A 228 -9.13 -7.77 -26.68
N ALA A 229 -9.82 -7.25 -25.67
CA ALA A 229 -11.06 -6.50 -25.83
C ALA A 229 -11.20 -5.41 -24.77
N GLY A 230 -11.91 -4.34 -25.12
CA GLY A 230 -12.38 -3.32 -24.18
C GLY A 230 -13.82 -3.60 -23.79
N PHE A 231 -14.10 -3.55 -22.50
CA PHE A 231 -15.45 -3.77 -21.95
C PHE A 231 -15.98 -2.46 -21.39
N GLN A 232 -17.15 -2.04 -21.88
CA GLN A 232 -17.94 -0.98 -21.26
C GLN A 232 -18.88 -1.63 -20.25
N LEU A 233 -18.91 -1.09 -19.05
CA LEU A 233 -19.72 -1.56 -17.94
C LEU A 233 -20.64 -0.42 -17.50
N ASP A 234 -21.84 -0.76 -17.02
CA ASP A 234 -22.80 0.20 -16.48
C ASP A 234 -22.38 0.64 -15.06
N ASN A 235 -21.18 1.21 -14.95
CA ASN A 235 -20.58 1.71 -13.71
C ASN A 235 -20.51 0.64 -12.62
N LEU A 236 -19.89 -0.50 -12.93
CA LEU A 236 -19.76 -1.64 -12.02
C LEU A 236 -19.13 -1.21 -10.69
N GLU A 237 -19.91 -1.26 -9.62
CA GLU A 237 -19.42 -0.98 -8.28
C GLU A 237 -18.78 -2.23 -7.66
N VAL A 238 -17.56 -2.07 -7.15
CA VAL A 238 -16.95 -3.01 -6.21
C VAL A 238 -16.74 -2.28 -4.89
N LYS A 239 -17.52 -2.67 -3.87
CA LYS A 239 -17.55 -2.00 -2.58
C LYS A 239 -16.21 -2.07 -1.86
N SER A 240 -16.03 -1.18 -0.89
CA SER A 240 -14.86 -1.22 -0.01
C SER A 240 -14.76 -2.57 0.72
N GLN A 241 -13.55 -3.14 0.76
CA GLN A 241 -13.25 -4.39 1.48
C GLN A 241 -14.07 -5.60 1.00
N THR A 242 -14.51 -5.61 -0.27
CA THR A 242 -15.22 -6.73 -0.88
C THR A 242 -14.49 -7.33 -2.08
N CYS A 243 -14.90 -8.53 -2.48
CA CYS A 243 -14.57 -9.12 -3.77
C CYS A 243 -15.85 -9.43 -4.55
N LYS A 244 -15.83 -9.21 -5.87
CA LYS A 244 -16.99 -9.39 -6.76
C LYS A 244 -16.60 -10.20 -7.98
N PRO A 245 -17.24 -11.35 -8.25
CA PRO A 245 -17.03 -12.07 -9.50
C PRO A 245 -17.73 -11.35 -10.64
N TRP A 246 -17.09 -11.28 -11.80
CA TRP A 246 -17.64 -10.70 -13.02
C TRP A 246 -17.22 -11.49 -14.25
N THR A 247 -18.17 -11.83 -15.13
CA THR A 247 -17.87 -12.52 -16.38
C THR A 247 -17.76 -11.54 -17.53
N PHE A 248 -16.62 -11.57 -18.20
CA PHE A 248 -16.32 -10.82 -19.41
C PHE A 248 -16.38 -11.76 -20.61
N VAL A 249 -17.11 -11.38 -21.67
CA VAL A 249 -17.22 -12.20 -22.88
C VAL A 249 -16.40 -11.56 -23.98
N PHE A 250 -15.20 -12.09 -24.23
CA PHE A 250 -14.39 -11.70 -25.37
C PHE A 250 -15.09 -12.15 -26.65
N PRO A 251 -15.44 -11.22 -27.56
CA PRO A 251 -16.13 -11.57 -28.79
C PRO A 251 -15.21 -12.42 -29.68
N GLU A 252 -15.79 -13.32 -30.49
CA GLU A 252 -15.03 -14.18 -31.42
C GLU A 252 -14.04 -13.38 -32.30
N SER A 253 -14.45 -12.19 -32.74
CA SER A 253 -13.60 -11.32 -33.56
C SER A 253 -12.34 -10.79 -32.85
N SER A 254 -12.28 -10.88 -31.51
CA SER A 254 -11.12 -10.50 -30.71
C SER A 254 -10.15 -11.66 -30.47
N ILE A 255 -10.55 -12.89 -30.79
CA ILE A 255 -9.78 -14.10 -30.57
C ILE A 255 -8.90 -14.33 -31.80
N THR A 256 -7.58 -14.41 -31.61
CA THR A 256 -6.60 -14.52 -32.69
C THR A 256 -6.17 -15.95 -32.98
N LYS A 257 -6.65 -16.92 -32.18
CA LYS A 257 -6.25 -18.33 -32.24
C LYS A 257 -7.49 -19.25 -32.25
N GLU A 258 -7.54 -20.17 -33.22
CA GLU A 258 -8.69 -21.08 -33.39
C GLU A 258 -8.86 -22.06 -32.23
N ASN A 259 -7.76 -22.61 -31.71
CA ASN A 259 -7.77 -23.57 -30.60
C ASN A 259 -7.07 -22.99 -29.38
N LEU A 260 -7.86 -22.63 -28.36
CA LEU A 260 -7.37 -22.09 -27.10
C LEU A 260 -7.02 -23.22 -26.12
N ASP A 261 -5.81 -23.17 -25.55
CA ASP A 261 -5.41 -24.07 -24.47
C ASP A 261 -5.72 -23.45 -23.11
N LEU A 262 -6.88 -23.81 -22.55
CA LEU A 262 -7.36 -23.30 -21.26
C LEU A 262 -6.82 -24.08 -20.06
N SER A 263 -5.87 -25.01 -20.24
CA SER A 263 -5.25 -25.75 -19.12
C SER A 263 -4.48 -24.83 -18.16
N ARG A 264 -3.96 -23.72 -18.69
CA ARG A 264 -3.36 -22.62 -17.94
C ARG A 264 -3.66 -21.34 -18.70
N TRP A 265 -4.13 -20.32 -18.00
CA TRP A 265 -4.43 -19.04 -18.63
C TRP A 265 -4.29 -17.90 -17.63
N LYS A 266 -4.24 -16.67 -18.15
CA LYS A 266 -4.38 -15.45 -17.35
C LYS A 266 -5.15 -14.41 -18.15
N ALA A 267 -6.02 -13.67 -17.48
CA ALA A 267 -6.57 -12.43 -18.03
C ALA A 267 -6.17 -11.28 -17.12
N TYR A 268 -5.80 -10.16 -17.73
CA TYR A 268 -5.25 -9.01 -17.01
C TYR A 268 -5.51 -7.71 -17.75
N VAL A 269 -5.43 -6.61 -17.01
CA VAL A 269 -5.43 -5.26 -17.59
C VAL A 269 -4.04 -4.97 -18.15
N PRO A 270 -3.88 -4.69 -19.46
CA PRO A 270 -2.57 -4.37 -20.04
C PRO A 270 -1.94 -3.12 -19.41
N GLN A 271 -0.63 -3.15 -19.12
CA GLN A 271 0.09 -2.05 -18.45
C GLN A 271 0.05 -0.71 -19.20
N SER A 272 -0.18 -0.72 -20.51
CA SER A 272 -0.29 0.47 -21.37
C SER A 272 -1.69 1.08 -21.39
N ALA A 273 -2.68 0.43 -20.76
CA ALA A 273 -4.07 0.80 -20.88
C ALA A 273 -4.52 1.69 -19.71
N LYS A 274 -5.28 2.75 -20.02
CA LYS A 274 -5.95 3.55 -19.00
C LYS A 274 -7.19 2.80 -18.52
N VAL A 275 -7.30 2.62 -17.21
CA VAL A 275 -8.55 2.19 -16.58
C VAL A 275 -9.18 3.42 -15.97
N ASP A 276 -10.40 3.74 -16.39
CA ASP A 276 -11.18 4.83 -15.79
C ASP A 276 -11.81 4.31 -14.50
N VAL A 277 -11.03 4.36 -13.42
CA VAL A 277 -11.51 4.04 -12.06
C VAL A 277 -11.84 5.34 -11.35
N LYS A 278 -13.11 5.53 -11.00
CA LYS A 278 -13.52 6.59 -10.08
C LYS A 278 -13.56 6.04 -8.66
N GLN A 279 -12.95 6.77 -7.73
CA GLN A 279 -13.02 6.49 -6.30
C GLN A 279 -13.97 7.51 -5.66
N SER A 280 -14.88 7.04 -4.80
CA SER A 280 -15.70 7.88 -3.93
C SER A 280 -15.04 7.98 -2.56
#